data_AF-A0AAD9NLC2-F1
#
_entry.id   AF-A0AAD9NLC2-F1
#
_cell.length_a   1.000
_cell.length_b   1.000
_cell.length_c   1.000
_cell.angle_alpha   90.00
_cell.angle_beta   90.00
_cell.angle_gamma   90.00
#
_symmetry.space_group_name_H-M   'P 1'
#
loop_
_entity.id
_entity.type
_entity.pdbx_description
1 polymer ?
#
loop_
_entity_poly.entity_id
_entity_poly.type
_entity_poly.pdbx_seq_one_letter_code
_entity_poly.pdbx_strand_id
1 'polypeptide(L)'
;MFQAHKLTPDQLKKREVVVIDIANDPIEPQDYKPDQDPTKYKSQNTGRGPLVGSWMSKVSPVMCCYKLVTIEFKWFGLQTRVEKFIQKSERRLFTNFHRGMFCWTDQWYGLNMAEIRAIEEKTKKDLDEASQTVALTRNNYHP
;
A
#
# COMPACT_ATOMS: atom_id res chain seq x y z
N MET A 1 -13.85 -1.12 -22.79
CA MET A 1 -12.95 -0.88 -21.64
C MET A 1 -13.12 -2.06 -20.68
N PHE A 2 -12.06 -2.81 -20.39
CA PHE A 2 -12.13 -3.94 -19.45
C PHE A 2 -12.51 -3.44 -18.06
N GLN A 3 -13.63 -3.92 -17.51
CA GLN A 3 -14.08 -3.60 -16.16
C GLN A 3 -13.73 -4.80 -15.26
N ALA A 4 -12.60 -4.71 -14.55
CA ALA A 4 -12.03 -5.80 -13.76
C ALA A 4 -12.95 -6.35 -12.64
N HIS A 5 -13.84 -5.50 -12.12
CA HIS A 5 -14.76 -5.76 -11.00
C HIS A 5 -16.22 -5.95 -11.42
N LYS A 6 -16.53 -5.90 -12.71
CA LYS A 6 -17.89 -6.05 -13.28
C LYS A 6 -18.97 -5.19 -12.59
N LEU A 7 -18.66 -3.94 -12.26
CA LEU A 7 -19.62 -3.04 -11.61
C LEU A 7 -20.81 -2.70 -12.53
N THR A 8 -21.95 -2.48 -11.90
CA THR A 8 -23.16 -1.98 -12.57
C THR A 8 -22.95 -0.56 -13.12
N PRO A 9 -23.77 -0.11 -14.10
CA PRO A 9 -23.69 1.26 -14.63
C PRO A 9 -23.77 2.35 -13.55
N ASP A 10 -24.61 2.16 -12.53
CA ASP A 10 -24.79 3.14 -11.44
C ASP A 10 -23.55 3.22 -10.53
N GLN A 11 -22.92 2.09 -10.24
CA GLN A 11 -21.67 2.06 -9.48
C GLN A 11 -20.53 2.68 -10.28
N LEU A 12 -20.46 2.44 -11.59
CA LEU A 12 -19.46 3.06 -12.46
C LEU A 12 -19.58 4.59 -12.47
N LYS A 13 -20.81 5.12 -12.53
CA LYS A 13 -21.07 6.56 -12.51
C LYS A 13 -20.63 7.25 -11.21
N LYS A 14 -20.69 6.52 -10.07
CA LYS A 14 -20.28 7.03 -8.76
C LYS A 14 -18.78 6.90 -8.48
N ARG A 15 -18.08 6.05 -9.23
CA ARG A 15 -16.69 5.71 -8.97
C ARG A 15 -15.75 6.80 -9.47
N GLU A 16 -14.74 7.11 -8.66
CA GLU A 16 -13.55 7.84 -9.07
C GLU A 16 -12.42 6.86 -9.42
N VAL A 17 -11.68 7.12 -10.49
CA VAL A 17 -10.49 6.35 -10.87
C VAL A 17 -9.25 7.14 -10.49
N VAL A 18 -8.50 6.63 -9.53
CA VAL A 18 -7.22 7.18 -9.13
C VAL A 18 -6.11 6.25 -9.58
N VAL A 19 -5.18 6.75 -10.38
CA VAL A 19 -3.94 6.06 -10.72
C VAL A 19 -2.89 6.44 -9.68
N ILE A 20 -2.20 5.45 -9.12
CA ILE A 20 -1.09 5.67 -8.19
C ILE A 20 0.22 5.44 -8.95
N ASP A 21 1.03 6.48 -9.07
CA ASP A 21 2.39 6.38 -9.58
C ASP A 21 3.39 6.30 -8.42
N ILE A 22 3.90 5.11 -8.12
CA ILE A 22 4.80 4.89 -7.00
C ILE A 22 6.13 5.66 -7.11
N ALA A 23 6.53 6.10 -8.31
CA ALA A 23 7.75 6.86 -8.51
C ALA A 23 7.49 8.38 -8.47
N ASN A 24 6.42 8.83 -9.12
CA ASN A 24 6.19 10.25 -9.39
C ASN A 24 5.10 10.90 -8.53
N ASP A 25 4.20 10.14 -7.91
CA ASP A 25 3.18 10.74 -7.03
C ASP A 25 3.85 11.40 -5.82
N PRO A 26 3.37 12.60 -5.41
CA PRO A 26 3.89 13.25 -4.21
C PRO A 26 3.55 12.42 -2.97
N ILE A 27 4.49 12.37 -2.04
CA ILE A 27 4.33 11.77 -0.72
C ILE A 27 4.52 12.82 0.36
N GLU A 28 3.84 12.64 1.48
CA GLU A 28 3.98 13.53 2.63
C GLU A 28 5.42 13.41 3.18
N PRO A 29 6.08 14.51 3.58
CA PRO A 29 7.47 14.47 4.06
C PRO A 29 7.70 13.49 5.21
N GLN A 30 6.72 13.35 6.10
CA GLN A 30 6.75 12.42 7.23
C GLN A 30 6.70 10.93 6.82
N ASP A 31 6.23 10.62 5.61
CA ASP A 31 6.19 9.26 5.08
C ASP A 31 7.45 8.90 4.29
N TYR A 32 8.25 9.90 3.92
CA TYR A 32 9.42 9.68 3.09
C TYR A 32 10.47 8.86 3.84
N LYS A 33 10.81 7.72 3.26
CA LYS A 33 11.85 6.81 3.73
C LYS A 33 12.86 6.61 2.59
N PRO A 34 14.14 6.99 2.76
CA PRO A 34 15.14 6.88 1.70
C PRO A 34 15.31 5.44 1.15
N ASP A 35 15.17 4.43 2.00
CA ASP A 35 15.23 3.00 1.66
C ASP A 35 13.99 2.51 0.89
N GLN A 36 12.94 3.33 0.80
CA GLN A 36 11.67 3.02 0.14
C GLN A 36 11.38 4.04 -0.97
N ASP A 37 12.43 4.56 -1.60
CA ASP A 37 12.34 5.46 -2.75
C ASP A 37 12.58 4.72 -4.07
N PRO A 38 11.53 4.41 -4.86
CA PRO A 38 11.68 3.68 -6.12
C PRO A 38 12.51 4.43 -7.17
N THR A 39 12.66 5.76 -7.02
CA THR A 39 13.47 6.58 -7.92
C THR A 39 14.98 6.44 -7.66
N LYS A 40 15.35 5.80 -6.55
CA LYS A 40 16.74 5.57 -6.12
C LYS A 40 17.08 4.10 -5.99
N TYR A 41 16.07 3.26 -5.76
CA TYR A 41 16.26 1.82 -5.59
C TYR A 41 16.52 1.12 -6.94
N LYS A 42 17.53 0.25 -6.94
CA LYS A 42 17.78 -0.71 -8.02
C LYS A 42 18.01 -2.09 -7.40
N SER A 43 17.16 -3.03 -7.79
CA SER A 43 17.25 -4.42 -7.34
C SER A 43 18.52 -5.08 -7.84
N GLN A 44 19.27 -5.71 -6.95
CA GLN A 44 20.47 -6.49 -7.31
C GLN A 44 20.08 -7.85 -7.91
N ASN A 45 18.98 -8.45 -7.45
CA ASN A 45 18.55 -9.78 -7.89
C ASN A 45 17.88 -9.75 -9.28
N THR A 46 17.23 -8.64 -9.64
CA THR A 46 16.44 -8.53 -10.88
C THR A 46 16.91 -7.44 -11.84
N GLY A 47 17.79 -6.53 -11.39
CA GLY A 47 18.23 -5.37 -12.15
C GLY A 47 17.17 -4.28 -12.34
N ARG A 48 15.95 -4.44 -11.80
CA ARG A 48 14.85 -3.47 -11.96
C ARG A 48 15.10 -2.19 -11.18
N GLY A 49 14.62 -1.08 -11.74
CA GLY A 49 14.82 0.26 -11.19
C GLY A 49 16.17 0.87 -11.57
N PRO A 50 16.42 2.14 -11.21
CA PRO A 50 15.46 3.06 -10.60
C PRO A 50 14.29 3.44 -11.54
N LEU A 51 13.13 3.71 -10.96
CA LEU A 51 11.94 4.15 -11.70
C LEU A 51 11.97 5.66 -11.86
N VAL A 52 12.07 6.15 -13.10
CA VAL A 52 12.17 7.59 -13.40
C VAL A 52 11.33 7.99 -14.61
N GLY A 53 10.78 9.20 -14.58
CA GLY A 53 9.99 9.77 -15.67
C GLY A 53 8.82 8.85 -16.06
N SER A 54 8.69 8.56 -17.36
CA SER A 54 7.63 7.72 -17.92
C SER A 54 7.86 6.21 -17.73
N TRP A 55 8.35 5.79 -16.56
CA TRP A 55 8.79 4.41 -16.28
C TRP A 55 7.71 3.36 -16.60
N MET A 56 6.42 3.65 -16.34
CA MET A 56 5.31 2.72 -16.59
C MET A 56 5.24 2.23 -18.05
N SER A 57 5.71 3.03 -19.00
CA SER A 57 5.73 2.69 -20.43
C SER A 57 7.03 2.00 -20.90
N LYS A 58 8.05 1.97 -20.04
CA LYS A 58 9.43 1.59 -20.40
C LYS A 58 9.89 0.30 -19.73
N VAL A 59 9.15 -0.22 -18.76
CA VAL A 59 9.56 -1.41 -17.99
C VAL A 59 8.68 -2.61 -18.35
N SER A 60 9.28 -3.81 -18.24
CA SER A 60 8.59 -5.08 -18.44
C SER A 60 9.29 -6.16 -17.58
N PRO A 61 8.55 -7.14 -17.04
CA PRO A 61 7.08 -7.23 -17.02
C PRO A 61 6.46 -6.23 -16.03
N VAL A 62 5.23 -5.82 -16.34
CA VAL A 62 4.37 -4.97 -15.51
C VAL A 62 3.07 -5.67 -15.19
N MET A 63 2.50 -5.32 -14.04
CA MET A 63 1.13 -5.68 -13.67
C MET A 63 0.41 -4.43 -13.18
N CYS A 64 -0.92 -4.46 -13.15
CA CYS A 64 -1.74 -3.43 -12.57
C CYS A 64 -2.66 -4.07 -11.52
N CYS A 65 -2.69 -3.49 -10.31
CA CYS A 65 -3.63 -3.90 -9.28
C CYS A 65 -4.84 -2.95 -9.27
N TYR A 66 -6.00 -3.45 -9.67
CA TYR A 66 -7.25 -2.69 -9.58
C TYR A 66 -7.86 -2.87 -8.19
N LYS A 67 -7.56 -1.99 -7.24
CA LYS A 67 -8.17 -2.00 -5.90
C LYS A 67 -9.46 -1.18 -5.90
N LEU A 68 -10.60 -1.85 -5.75
CA LEU A 68 -11.89 -1.19 -5.57
C LEU A 68 -12.13 -0.91 -4.09
N VAL A 69 -12.18 0.36 -3.70
CA VAL A 69 -12.42 0.78 -2.31
C VAL A 69 -13.84 1.35 -2.21
N THR A 70 -14.63 0.76 -1.32
CA THR A 70 -15.98 1.25 -0.97
C THR A 70 -15.98 1.59 0.51
N ILE A 71 -16.43 2.79 0.85
CA ILE A 71 -16.47 3.28 2.22
C ILE A 71 -17.90 3.71 2.51
N GLU A 72 -18.42 3.27 3.63
CA GLU A 72 -19.74 3.61 4.11
C GLU A 72 -19.61 4.06 5.58
N PHE A 73 -19.90 5.33 5.85
CA PHE A 73 -19.88 5.86 7.21
C PHE A 73 -21.18 6.58 7.53
N LYS A 74 -22.09 5.89 8.24
CA LYS A 74 -23.42 6.39 8.56
C LYS A 74 -23.44 7.14 9.89
N TRP A 75 -23.02 8.40 9.86
CA TRP A 75 -23.19 9.32 10.99
C TRP A 75 -23.66 10.69 10.50
N PHE A 76 -24.84 11.10 10.99
CA PHE A 76 -25.41 12.42 10.70
C PHE A 76 -24.41 13.55 10.98
N GLY A 77 -24.22 14.43 9.99
CA GLY A 77 -23.31 15.58 10.08
C GLY A 77 -21.81 15.26 9.88
N LEU A 78 -21.39 14.00 9.87
CA LEU A 78 -19.98 13.61 9.73
C LEU A 78 -19.68 12.73 8.51
N GLN A 79 -20.70 12.11 7.90
CA GLN A 79 -20.57 11.17 6.77
C GLN A 79 -19.53 11.60 5.72
N THR A 80 -19.81 12.68 4.99
CA THR A 80 -18.97 13.11 3.86
C THR A 80 -17.53 13.43 4.28
N ARG A 81 -17.35 14.03 5.46
CA ARG A 81 -16.02 14.43 5.94
C ARG A 81 -15.17 13.21 6.27
N VAL A 82 -15.77 12.23 6.96
CA VAL A 82 -15.09 11.00 7.38
C VAL A 82 -14.82 10.10 6.18
N GLU A 83 -15.78 9.91 5.28
CA GLU A 83 -15.58 9.10 4.07
C GLU A 83 -14.43 9.66 3.21
N LYS A 84 -14.38 10.99 3.00
CA LYS A 84 -13.26 11.63 2.27
C LYS A 84 -11.92 11.46 2.99
N PHE A 85 -11.91 11.56 4.32
CA PHE A 85 -10.70 11.36 5.11
C PHE A 85 -10.17 9.93 4.95
N ILE A 86 -11.04 8.92 5.02
CA ILE A 86 -10.66 7.52 4.85
C ILE A 86 -10.18 7.28 3.41
N GLN A 87 -10.85 7.80 2.38
CA GLN A 87 -10.35 7.70 0.99
C GLN A 87 -8.93 8.28 0.83
N LYS A 88 -8.66 9.45 1.41
CA LYS A 88 -7.31 10.05 1.38
C LYS A 88 -6.28 9.15 2.10
N SER A 89 -6.70 8.55 3.21
CA SER A 89 -5.86 7.64 4.01
C SER A 89 -5.54 6.35 3.25
N GLU A 90 -6.51 5.76 2.56
CA GLU A 90 -6.33 4.58 1.70
C GLU A 90 -5.37 4.87 0.54
N ARG A 91 -5.54 6.02 -0.15
CA ARG A 91 -4.59 6.43 -1.20
C ARG A 91 -3.17 6.53 -0.66
N ARG A 92 -2.99 7.22 0.48
CA ARG A 92 -1.69 7.39 1.14
C ARG A 92 -1.09 6.03 1.52
N LEU A 93 -1.90 5.13 2.10
CA LEU A 93 -1.48 3.77 2.45
C LEU A 93 -1.02 3.00 1.23
N PHE A 94 -1.80 2.95 0.15
CA PHE A 94 -1.42 2.24 -1.06
C PHE A 94 -0.18 2.81 -1.73
N THR A 95 -0.02 4.14 -1.79
CA THR A 95 1.20 4.75 -2.35
C THR A 95 2.44 4.30 -1.56
N ASN A 96 2.42 4.46 -0.24
CA ASN A 96 3.57 4.13 0.60
C ASN A 96 3.87 2.62 0.61
N PHE A 97 2.83 1.79 0.68
CA PHE A 97 2.96 0.34 0.67
C PHE A 97 3.61 -0.17 -0.62
N HIS A 98 3.15 0.26 -1.81
CA HIS A 98 3.71 -0.23 -3.06
C HIS A 98 5.09 0.35 -3.38
N ARG A 99 5.40 1.55 -2.87
CA ARG A 99 6.78 2.07 -2.87
C ARG A 99 7.71 1.14 -2.10
N GLY A 100 7.36 0.81 -0.86
CA GLY A 100 8.10 -0.15 -0.03
C GLY A 100 8.21 -1.52 -0.70
N MET A 101 7.09 -2.09 -1.15
CA MET A 101 7.04 -3.40 -1.82
C MET A 101 8.00 -3.49 -3.02
N PHE A 102 8.08 -2.44 -3.85
CA PHE A 102 9.05 -2.40 -4.95
C PHE A 102 10.49 -2.35 -4.43
N CYS A 103 10.79 -1.49 -3.46
CA CYS A 103 12.12 -1.38 -2.87
C CYS A 103 12.55 -2.60 -2.05
N TRP A 104 11.61 -3.46 -1.66
CA TRP A 104 11.90 -4.73 -1.00
C TRP A 104 12.01 -5.90 -1.98
N THR A 105 12.08 -5.66 -3.29
CA THR A 105 12.16 -6.73 -4.30
C THR A 105 13.22 -7.76 -3.95
N ASP A 106 14.43 -7.34 -3.57
CA ASP A 106 15.51 -8.29 -3.24
C ASP A 106 15.25 -9.14 -1.99
N GLN A 107 14.29 -8.76 -1.13
CA GLN A 107 13.94 -9.51 0.08
C GLN A 107 12.92 -10.62 -0.19
N TRP A 108 11.98 -10.38 -1.10
CA TRP A 108 10.91 -11.34 -1.40
C TRP A 108 11.09 -12.07 -2.74
N TYR A 109 11.88 -11.53 -3.66
CA TYR A 109 12.11 -12.16 -4.96
C TYR A 109 12.87 -13.48 -4.80
N GLY A 110 12.29 -14.56 -5.32
CA GLY A 110 12.83 -15.90 -5.21
C GLY A 110 12.25 -16.74 -4.06
N LEU A 111 11.48 -16.13 -3.16
CA LEU A 111 10.78 -16.90 -2.13
C LEU A 111 9.70 -17.78 -2.75
N ASN A 112 9.61 -19.01 -2.24
CA ASN A 112 8.51 -19.91 -2.55
C ASN A 112 7.34 -19.71 -1.56
N MET A 113 6.18 -20.27 -1.89
CA MET A 113 4.98 -20.11 -1.06
C MET A 113 5.10 -20.71 0.35
N ALA A 114 5.94 -21.72 0.56
CA ALA A 114 6.16 -22.28 1.89
C ALA A 114 6.98 -21.32 2.77
N GLU A 115 8.00 -20.67 2.20
CA GLU A 115 8.79 -19.64 2.88
C GLU A 115 7.94 -18.41 3.22
N ILE A 116 7.08 -17.97 2.29
CA ILE A 116 6.13 -16.88 2.54
C ILE A 116 5.23 -17.21 3.74
N ARG A 117 4.65 -18.42 3.78
CA ARG A 117 3.80 -18.87 4.90
C ARG A 117 4.55 -18.92 6.23
N ALA A 118 5.82 -19.34 6.22
CA ALA A 118 6.65 -19.35 7.43
C ALA A 118 6.91 -17.92 7.95
N ILE A 119 7.16 -16.97 7.04
CA ILE A 119 7.31 -15.55 7.38
C ILE A 119 6.01 -14.98 7.94
N GLU A 120 4.86 -15.29 7.32
CA GLU A 120 3.54 -14.87 7.80
C GLU A 120 3.26 -15.39 9.22
N GLU A 121 3.54 -16.68 9.49
CA GLU A 121 3.34 -17.27 10.81
C GLU A 121 4.24 -16.62 11.88
N LYS A 122 5.52 -16.40 11.56
CA LYS A 122 6.44 -15.70 12.45
C LYS A 122 5.98 -14.27 12.73
N THR A 123 5.64 -13.53 11.66
CA THR A 123 5.19 -12.13 11.76
C THR A 123 3.92 -12.02 12.60
N LYS A 124 3.00 -12.98 12.48
CA LYS A 124 1.81 -13.05 13.34
C LYS A 124 2.20 -13.14 14.82
N LYS A 125 3.11 -14.06 15.19
CA LYS A 125 3.57 -14.22 16.58
C LYS A 125 4.24 -12.95 17.10
N ASP A 126 5.17 -12.39 16.33
CA ASP A 126 5.89 -11.17 16.68
C ASP A 126 4.93 -9.98 16.91
N LEU A 127 3.88 -9.85 16.08
CA LEU A 127 2.85 -8.82 16.22
C LEU A 127 1.94 -9.02 17.43
N ASP A 128 1.57 -10.28 17.74
CA ASP A 128 0.77 -10.61 18.91
C ASP A 128 1.54 -10.25 20.19
N GLU A 129 2.83 -10.59 20.27
CA GLU A 129 3.72 -10.25 21.39
C GLU A 129 3.93 -8.73 21.53
N ALA A 130 4.18 -8.03 20.42
CA ALA A 130 4.33 -6.58 20.42
C ALA A 130 3.04 -5.88 20.88
N SER A 131 1.88 -6.36 20.44
CA SER A 131 0.58 -5.80 20.83
C SER A 131 0.31 -5.98 22.32
N GLN A 132 0.65 -7.13 22.89
CA GLN A 132 0.57 -7.36 24.34
C GLN A 132 1.52 -6.44 25.10
N THR A 133 2.75 -6.27 24.62
CA THR A 133 3.74 -5.36 25.22
C THR A 133 3.26 -3.91 25.22
N VAL A 134 2.68 -3.44 24.10
CA VAL A 134 2.09 -2.09 23.99
C VAL A 134 0.90 -1.93 24.94
N ALA A 135 0.05 -2.95 25.09
CA ALA A 135 -1.07 -2.92 26.03
C ALA A 135 -0.60 -2.85 27.49
N LEU A 136 0.42 -3.62 27.87
CA LEU A 136 1.00 -3.63 29.20
C LEU A 136 1.70 -2.30 29.53
N THR A 137 2.48 -1.75 28.60
CA THR A 137 3.13 -0.45 28.79
C THR A 137 2.12 0.69 28.89
N ARG A 138 1.01 0.66 28.15
CA ARG A 138 -0.09 1.63 28.31
C ARG A 138 -0.78 1.55 29.66
N ASN A 139 -1.03 0.34 30.18
CA ASN A 139 -1.67 0.16 31.48
C ASN A 139 -0.78 0.58 32.66
N ASN A 140 0.54 0.55 32.50
CA ASN A 140 1.50 0.97 33.53
C ASN A 140 1.81 2.48 33.51
N TYR A 141 1.27 3.24 32.56
CA TYR A 141 1.52 4.69 32.41
C TYR A 141 0.32 5.59 32.78
N HIS A 142 -0.73 5.01 33.39
CA HIS A 142 -1.80 5.81 34.02
C HIS A 142 -1.54 5.94 35.53
N PRO A 143 -1.26 7.16 36.06
CA PRO A 143 -1.34 7.44 37.50
C PRO A 143 -2.78 7.42 38.02
#